data_AF-A0A2S8WY99-F1
#
_entry.id   AF-A0A2S8WY99-F1
#
_cell.length_a   1.000
_cell.length_b   1.000
_cell.length_c   1.000
_cell.angle_alpha   90.00
_cell.angle_beta   90.00
_cell.angle_gamma   90.00
#
_symmetry.space_group_name_H-M   'P 1'
#
loop_
_entity.id
_entity.type
_entity.pdbx_description
1 polymer ?
#
loop_
_entity_poly.entity_id
_entity_poly.type
_entity_poly.pdbx_seq_one_letter_code
_entity_poly.pdbx_strand_id
1 'polypeptide(L)'
;MKIKAGLYIGIAMVVIIGGSLLTVKGKDAVSQAESRKQGILESEQTTLYYQNSPGTIAEVGASTGDSVKEGEVLFKVKSAGEGDVDVLAPYDGLVDRVAVSKGDQVQGGVSLAVVQKNTYYTDLYIQESEIQQLAVNQSIDVHFPYLDQPTQVKGSVTSISTAPQFANLRMSREKGQADLSMFLVRISMDSNTELLPGMTAEVKLDEITD
;
A
#
# COMPACT_ATOMS: atom_id res chain seq x y z
N MET A 1 49.02 45.01 17.06
CA MET A 1 47.54 44.98 17.03
C MET A 1 46.96 44.30 15.78
N LYS A 2 47.59 44.41 14.60
CA LYS A 2 47.06 43.89 13.31
C LYS A 2 46.97 42.36 13.18
N ILE A 3 47.81 41.59 13.89
CA ILE A 3 47.85 40.11 13.81
C ILE A 3 46.61 39.48 14.47
N LYS A 4 46.09 40.08 15.55
CA LYS A 4 44.89 39.57 16.24
C LYS A 4 43.63 39.77 15.39
N ALA A 5 43.56 40.85 14.60
CA ALA A 5 42.42 41.13 13.71
C ALA A 5 42.30 40.09 12.58
N GLY A 6 43.42 39.63 12.00
CA GLY A 6 43.41 38.58 10.98
C GLY A 6 42.90 37.23 11.51
N LEU A 7 43.23 36.90 12.76
CA LEU A 7 42.77 35.66 13.41
C LEU A 7 41.25 35.65 13.64
N TYR A 8 40.67 36.77 14.10
CA TYR A 8 39.21 36.87 14.29
C TYR A 8 38.43 36.82 12.98
N ILE A 9 38.97 37.43 11.91
CA ILE A 9 38.35 37.37 10.58
C ILE A 9 38.38 35.92 10.04
N GLY A 10 39.47 35.19 10.25
CA GLY A 10 39.57 33.78 9.86
C GLY A 10 38.55 32.89 10.58
N ILE A 11 38.42 33.06 11.90
CA ILE A 11 37.43 32.30 12.69
C ILE A 11 36.00 32.63 12.27
N ALA A 12 35.71 33.91 12.01
CA ALA A 12 34.38 34.33 11.53
C ALA A 12 34.04 33.69 10.18
N MET A 13 34.99 33.62 9.23
CA MET A 13 34.75 32.94 7.95
C MET A 13 34.48 31.44 8.12
N VAL A 14 35.21 30.75 9.00
CA VAL A 14 35.00 29.31 9.25
C VAL A 14 33.62 29.05 9.87
N VAL A 15 33.16 29.90 10.79
CA VAL A 15 31.82 29.77 11.39
C VAL A 15 30.72 30.06 10.37
N ILE A 16 30.91 31.04 9.48
CA ILE A 16 29.95 31.34 8.41
C ILE A 16 29.90 30.18 7.40
N ILE A 17 31.05 29.70 6.93
CA ILE A 17 31.11 28.59 5.96
C ILE A 17 30.55 27.31 6.59
N GLY A 18 30.91 27.00 7.83
CA GLY A 18 30.38 25.84 8.56
C GLY A 18 28.89 25.95 8.82
N GLY A 19 28.40 27.13 9.21
CA GLY A 19 26.97 27.41 9.39
C GLY A 19 26.18 27.32 8.09
N SER A 20 26.74 27.80 6.97
CA SER A 20 26.17 27.65 5.64
C SER A 20 26.19 26.20 5.16
N LEU A 21 27.17 25.38 5.57
CA LEU A 21 27.16 23.95 5.22
C LEU A 21 26.02 23.19 5.94
N LEU A 22 25.72 23.56 7.19
CA LEU A 22 24.60 23.01 7.96
C LEU A 22 23.22 23.47 7.45
N THR A 23 23.17 24.54 6.64
CA THR A 23 21.92 25.03 6.02
C THR A 23 21.65 24.41 4.64
N VAL A 24 22.55 23.56 4.12
CA VAL A 24 22.34 22.86 2.85
C VAL A 24 21.22 21.83 3.02
N LYS A 25 20.01 22.29 2.74
CA LYS A 25 18.76 21.53 2.79
C LYS A 25 18.84 20.35 1.82
N GLY A 26 18.48 19.15 2.28
CA GLY A 26 18.23 17.97 1.41
C GLY A 26 19.39 16.98 1.22
N LYS A 27 20.59 17.22 1.77
CA LYS A 27 21.73 16.27 1.64
C LYS A 27 22.03 15.45 2.89
N ASP A 28 21.40 15.77 4.02
CA ASP A 28 21.52 14.99 5.26
C ASP A 28 20.66 13.73 5.19
N ALA A 29 21.14 12.65 5.81
CA ALA A 29 20.47 11.35 5.83
C ALA A 29 19.09 11.43 6.51
N VAL A 30 18.93 12.33 7.49
CA VAL A 30 17.66 12.54 8.18
C VAL A 30 16.61 13.18 7.25
N SER A 31 17.01 14.18 6.45
CA SER A 31 16.10 14.82 5.49
C SER A 31 15.68 13.88 4.35
N GLN A 32 16.58 13.02 3.87
CA GLN A 32 16.22 12.02 2.85
C GLN A 32 15.33 10.90 3.42
N ALA A 33 15.54 10.51 4.67
CA ALA A 33 14.65 9.57 5.36
C ALA A 33 13.25 10.18 5.62
N GLU A 34 13.16 11.51 5.74
CA GLU A 34 11.88 12.19 5.90
C GLU A 34 11.09 12.26 4.57
N SER A 35 11.75 12.45 3.42
CA SER A 35 11.07 12.51 2.11
C SER A 35 10.68 11.13 1.55
N ARG A 36 11.42 10.08 1.92
CA ARG A 36 11.09 8.70 1.55
C ARG A 36 10.03 8.12 2.48
N LYS A 37 8.84 7.92 1.94
CA LYS A 37 7.75 7.26 2.64
C LYS A 37 7.77 5.79 2.30
N GLN A 38 7.70 4.95 3.33
CA GLN A 38 7.77 3.51 3.18
C GLN A 38 6.46 2.88 3.62
N GLY A 39 6.06 1.84 2.90
CA GLY A 39 4.92 0.99 3.21
C GLY A 39 5.24 -0.47 2.90
N ILE A 40 4.33 -1.35 3.29
CA ILE A 40 4.38 -2.76 2.89
C ILE A 40 3.43 -2.95 1.72
N LEU A 41 3.88 -3.70 0.73
CA LEU A 41 3.05 -4.12 -0.38
C LEU A 41 2.10 -5.22 0.11
N GLU A 42 0.81 -4.99 -0.03
CA GLU A 42 -0.24 -5.90 0.41
C GLU A 42 -1.13 -6.29 -0.76
N SER A 43 -1.88 -7.37 -0.59
CA SER A 43 -2.87 -7.84 -1.55
C SER A 43 -4.16 -8.16 -0.81
N GLU A 44 -5.29 -7.76 -1.37
CA GLU A 44 -6.59 -8.07 -0.80
C GLU A 44 -6.92 -9.54 -1.06
N GLN A 45 -7.25 -10.28 0.00
CA GLN A 45 -7.79 -11.64 -0.09
C GLN A 45 -9.24 -11.63 0.37
N THR A 46 -10.09 -12.33 -0.36
CA THR A 46 -11.51 -12.47 -0.03
C THR A 46 -11.87 -13.93 0.04
N THR A 47 -12.40 -14.33 1.20
CA THR A 47 -13.00 -15.65 1.35
C THR A 47 -14.42 -15.61 0.81
N LEU A 48 -14.69 -16.46 -0.18
CA LEU A 48 -16.03 -16.65 -0.74
C LEU A 48 -16.82 -17.58 0.15
N TYR A 49 -17.91 -17.06 0.70
CA TYR A 49 -18.85 -17.83 1.51
C TYR A 49 -20.11 -18.12 0.70
N TYR A 50 -20.59 -19.36 0.80
CA TYR A 50 -21.93 -19.69 0.34
C TYR A 50 -22.96 -19.09 1.30
N GLN A 51 -23.97 -18.40 0.79
CA GLN A 51 -24.96 -17.68 1.62
C GLN A 51 -26.40 -18.16 1.44
N ASN A 52 -26.64 -19.08 0.50
CA ASN A 52 -28.00 -19.53 0.17
C ASN A 52 -28.41 -20.78 0.95
N SER A 53 -29.64 -21.24 0.69
CA SER A 53 -30.20 -22.46 1.27
C SER A 53 -29.29 -23.68 1.05
N PRO A 54 -29.30 -24.67 1.97
CA PRO A 54 -28.46 -25.86 1.84
C PRO A 54 -28.55 -26.52 0.46
N GLY A 55 -27.39 -26.92 -0.06
CA GLY A 55 -27.25 -27.45 -1.41
C GLY A 55 -26.07 -28.39 -1.55
N THR A 56 -25.83 -28.86 -2.77
CA THR A 56 -24.70 -29.73 -3.11
C THR A 56 -23.87 -29.10 -4.23
N ILE A 57 -22.55 -29.11 -4.11
CA ILE A 57 -21.66 -28.61 -5.17
C ILE A 57 -21.81 -29.49 -6.42
N ALA A 58 -22.39 -28.93 -7.47
CA ALA A 58 -22.61 -29.61 -8.75
C ALA A 58 -21.36 -29.55 -9.64
N GLU A 59 -20.68 -28.41 -9.62
CA GLU A 59 -19.50 -28.12 -10.45
C GLU A 59 -18.51 -27.25 -9.68
N VAL A 60 -17.23 -27.56 -9.85
CA VAL A 60 -16.10 -26.77 -9.37
C VAL A 60 -15.34 -26.31 -10.61
N GLY A 61 -15.46 -25.03 -10.95
CA GLY A 61 -14.83 -24.41 -12.11
C GLY A 61 -13.46 -23.81 -11.83
N ALA A 62 -13.03 -23.83 -10.57
CA ALA A 62 -11.79 -23.20 -10.11
C ALA A 62 -10.92 -24.18 -9.32
N SER A 63 -9.61 -24.13 -9.56
CA SER A 63 -8.57 -24.86 -8.83
C SER A 63 -7.59 -23.89 -8.20
N THR A 64 -6.90 -24.32 -7.15
CA THR A 64 -5.81 -23.53 -6.56
C THR A 64 -4.75 -23.20 -7.61
N GLY A 65 -4.40 -21.92 -7.71
CA GLY A 65 -3.45 -21.38 -8.68
C GLY A 65 -4.08 -20.84 -9.97
N ASP A 66 -5.38 -21.06 -10.19
CA ASP A 66 -6.07 -20.55 -11.39
C ASP A 66 -6.23 -19.03 -11.33
N SER A 67 -6.09 -18.38 -12.49
CA SER A 67 -6.44 -16.96 -12.65
C SER A 67 -7.89 -16.84 -13.09
N VAL A 68 -8.63 -15.97 -12.39
CA VAL A 68 -10.07 -15.78 -12.56
C VAL A 68 -10.37 -14.33 -12.86
N LYS A 69 -11.45 -14.08 -13.61
CA LYS A 69 -11.95 -12.73 -13.89
C LYS A 69 -13.16 -12.38 -13.04
N GLU A 70 -13.36 -11.10 -12.77
CA GLU A 70 -14.58 -10.61 -12.11
C GLU A 70 -15.84 -11.13 -12.83
N GLY A 71 -16.76 -11.71 -12.06
CA GLY A 71 -17.99 -12.28 -12.58
C GLY A 71 -17.87 -13.69 -13.18
N GLU A 72 -16.68 -14.30 -13.20
CA GLU A 72 -16.48 -15.68 -13.63
C GLU A 72 -17.12 -16.68 -12.65
N VAL A 73 -17.80 -17.72 -13.16
CA VAL A 73 -18.46 -18.74 -12.33
C VAL A 73 -17.41 -19.71 -11.77
N LEU A 74 -17.19 -19.66 -10.46
CA LEU A 74 -16.21 -20.53 -9.77
C LEU A 74 -16.86 -21.82 -9.25
N PHE A 75 -18.10 -21.76 -8.79
CA PHE A 75 -18.84 -22.90 -8.29
C PHE A 75 -20.28 -22.87 -8.75
N LYS A 76 -20.85 -24.03 -9.05
CA LYS A 76 -22.30 -24.19 -9.18
C LYS A 76 -22.82 -25.05 -8.05
N VAL A 77 -23.78 -24.53 -7.32
CA VAL A 77 -24.40 -25.21 -6.18
C VAL A 77 -25.84 -25.51 -6.51
N LYS A 78 -26.21 -26.79 -6.51
CA LYS A 78 -27.60 -27.20 -6.62
C LYS A 78 -28.28 -27.01 -5.27
N SER A 79 -28.97 -25.89 -5.10
CA SER A 79 -29.72 -25.57 -3.89
C SER A 79 -30.99 -26.42 -3.81
N ALA A 80 -31.34 -26.87 -2.61
CA ALA A 80 -32.54 -27.68 -2.39
C ALA A 80 -33.85 -26.91 -2.61
N GLY A 81 -33.82 -25.56 -2.54
CA GLY A 81 -35.02 -24.71 -2.61
C GLY A 81 -35.03 -23.67 -3.73
N GLU A 82 -33.88 -23.28 -4.27
CA GLU A 82 -33.73 -22.08 -5.11
C GLU A 82 -33.20 -22.38 -6.53
N GLY A 83 -33.02 -23.66 -6.87
CA GLY A 83 -32.44 -24.07 -8.14
C GLY A 83 -30.90 -24.04 -8.12
N ASP A 84 -30.29 -24.02 -9.29
CA ASP A 84 -28.82 -23.94 -9.39
C ASP A 84 -28.36 -22.50 -9.11
N VAL A 85 -27.40 -22.36 -8.21
CA VAL A 85 -26.80 -21.10 -7.77
C VAL A 85 -25.37 -21.03 -8.24
N ASP A 86 -25.04 -19.99 -9.00
CA ASP A 86 -23.68 -19.71 -9.44
C ASP A 86 -22.97 -18.82 -8.41
N VAL A 87 -21.77 -19.22 -8.01
CA VAL A 87 -20.88 -18.43 -7.15
C VAL A 87 -19.81 -17.82 -8.03
N LEU A 88 -19.79 -16.49 -8.07
CA LEU A 88 -18.94 -15.73 -8.98
C LEU A 88 -17.66 -15.24 -8.29
N ALA A 89 -16.61 -15.05 -9.08
CA ALA A 89 -15.40 -14.35 -8.66
C ALA A 89 -15.71 -12.86 -8.39
N PRO A 90 -15.24 -12.31 -7.26
CA PRO A 90 -15.55 -10.95 -6.85
C PRO A 90 -14.71 -9.89 -7.56
N TYR A 91 -13.58 -10.28 -8.14
CA TYR A 91 -12.62 -9.44 -8.85
C TYR A 91 -11.65 -10.31 -9.65
N ASP A 92 -10.88 -9.68 -10.53
CA ASP A 92 -9.74 -10.29 -11.21
C ASP A 92 -8.67 -10.70 -10.19
N GLY A 93 -8.26 -11.97 -10.24
CA GLY A 93 -7.42 -12.53 -9.18
C GLY A 93 -6.85 -13.92 -9.45
N LEU A 94 -6.23 -14.45 -8.42
CA LEU A 94 -5.72 -15.81 -8.34
C LEU A 94 -6.46 -16.56 -7.23
N VAL A 95 -6.82 -17.82 -7.48
CA VAL A 95 -7.45 -18.69 -6.49
C VAL A 95 -6.37 -19.22 -5.56
N ASP A 96 -6.30 -18.67 -4.35
CA ASP A 96 -5.34 -19.10 -3.32
C ASP A 96 -5.69 -20.48 -2.78
N ARG A 97 -6.98 -20.72 -2.50
CA ARG A 97 -7.44 -21.99 -1.92
C ARG A 97 -8.85 -22.32 -2.36
N VAL A 98 -9.09 -23.60 -2.64
CA VAL A 98 -10.43 -24.18 -2.79
C VAL A 98 -10.70 -25.09 -1.60
N ALA A 99 -11.83 -24.87 -0.91
CA ALA A 99 -12.18 -25.55 0.33
C ALA A 99 -13.27 -26.62 0.16
N VAL A 100 -13.85 -26.75 -1.03
CA VAL A 100 -14.92 -27.70 -1.34
C VAL A 100 -14.63 -28.48 -2.61
N SER A 101 -15.21 -29.66 -2.70
CA SER A 101 -15.17 -30.55 -3.86
C SER A 101 -16.55 -30.78 -4.44
N LYS A 102 -16.61 -31.24 -5.69
CA LYS A 102 -17.85 -31.67 -6.31
C LYS A 102 -18.50 -32.79 -5.49
N GLY A 103 -19.79 -32.63 -5.20
CA GLY A 103 -20.56 -33.55 -4.36
C GLY A 103 -20.63 -33.15 -2.88
N ASP A 104 -19.86 -32.15 -2.43
CA ASP A 104 -19.92 -31.69 -1.04
C ASP A 104 -21.26 -31.02 -0.75
N GLN A 105 -21.78 -31.25 0.46
CA GLN A 105 -22.94 -30.55 0.98
C GLN A 105 -22.52 -29.22 1.61
N VAL A 106 -23.16 -28.14 1.20
CA VAL A 106 -22.88 -26.78 1.69
C VAL A 106 -24.14 -26.11 2.19
N GLN A 107 -23.98 -25.21 3.14
CA GLN A 107 -25.06 -24.38 3.70
C GLN A 107 -24.53 -22.97 3.94
N GLY A 108 -25.42 -22.02 4.22
CA GLY A 108 -25.05 -20.64 4.53
C GLY A 108 -23.91 -20.55 5.56
N GLY A 109 -22.87 -19.79 5.23
CA GLY A 109 -21.68 -19.58 6.05
C GLY A 109 -20.50 -20.51 5.74
N VAL A 110 -20.64 -21.48 4.83
CA VAL A 110 -19.51 -22.34 4.42
C VAL A 110 -18.56 -21.59 3.50
N SER A 111 -17.26 -21.65 3.80
CA SER A 111 -16.19 -21.13 2.93
C SER A 111 -15.98 -22.06 1.73
N LEU A 112 -16.06 -21.51 0.52
CA LEU A 112 -15.90 -22.24 -0.74
C LEU A 112 -14.49 -22.09 -1.31
N ALA A 113 -13.99 -20.87 -1.35
CA ALA A 113 -12.65 -20.55 -1.84
C ALA A 113 -12.11 -19.27 -1.20
N VAL A 114 -10.80 -19.08 -1.33
CA VAL A 114 -10.11 -17.81 -1.07
C VAL A 114 -9.56 -17.33 -2.41
N VAL A 115 -9.95 -16.13 -2.81
CA VAL A 115 -9.44 -15.46 -4.01
C VAL A 115 -8.55 -14.32 -3.55
N GLN A 116 -7.39 -14.18 -4.17
CA GLN A 116 -6.46 -13.08 -3.97
C GLN A 116 -6.51 -12.14 -5.16
N LYS A 117 -6.63 -10.85 -4.90
CA LYS A 117 -6.75 -9.82 -5.94
C LYS A 117 -5.44 -9.63 -6.68
N ASN A 118 -5.52 -9.45 -8.00
CA ASN A 118 -4.36 -9.24 -8.86
C ASN A 118 -3.80 -7.80 -8.81
N THR A 119 -4.43 -6.93 -8.03
CA THR A 119 -3.98 -5.57 -7.75
C THR A 119 -3.42 -5.53 -6.34
N TYR A 120 -2.18 -5.10 -6.22
CA TYR A 120 -1.52 -4.87 -4.93
C TYR A 120 -1.69 -3.42 -4.51
N TYR A 121 -1.58 -3.17 -3.22
CA TYR A 121 -1.60 -1.82 -2.69
C TYR A 121 -0.56 -1.63 -1.60
N THR A 122 -0.17 -0.39 -1.38
CA THR A 122 0.61 -0.02 -0.21
C THR A 122 -0.02 1.20 0.44
N ASP A 123 0.01 1.23 1.76
CA ASP A 123 -0.52 2.30 2.57
C ASP A 123 0.64 3.11 3.14
N LEU A 124 0.66 4.41 2.83
CA LEU A 124 1.68 5.36 3.26
C LEU A 124 1.08 6.40 4.20
N TYR A 125 1.84 6.73 5.24
CA TYR A 125 1.48 7.81 6.16
C TYR A 125 2.15 9.12 5.74
N ILE A 126 1.33 10.08 5.33
CA ILE A 126 1.77 11.37 4.79
C ILE A 126 1.31 12.49 5.71
N GLN A 127 2.19 13.46 5.98
CA GLN A 127 1.84 14.62 6.80
C GLN A 127 0.90 15.58 6.06
N GLU A 128 0.04 16.30 6.78
CA GLU A 128 -0.85 17.32 6.20
C GLU A 128 -0.10 18.40 5.41
N SER A 129 1.14 18.73 5.81
CA SER A 129 1.98 19.68 5.09
C SER A 129 2.41 19.18 3.70
N GLU A 130 2.45 17.86 3.50
CA GLU A 130 2.90 17.21 2.26
C GLU A 130 1.75 16.68 1.41
N ILE A 131 0.56 16.50 2.00
CA ILE A 131 -0.60 15.88 1.32
C ILE A 131 -1.07 16.65 0.09
N GLN A 132 -0.82 17.96 0.03
CA GLN A 132 -1.20 18.80 -1.13
C GLN A 132 -0.47 18.41 -2.42
N GLN A 133 0.64 17.66 -2.31
CA GLN A 133 1.38 17.13 -3.46
C GLN A 133 0.71 15.89 -4.07
N LEU A 134 -0.32 15.35 -3.41
CA LEU A 134 -0.95 14.08 -3.75
C LEU A 134 -2.43 14.28 -4.09
N ALA A 135 -2.86 13.73 -5.22
CA ALA A 135 -4.25 13.71 -5.65
C ALA A 135 -4.72 12.28 -5.94
N VAL A 136 -6.00 12.00 -5.68
CA VAL A 136 -6.61 10.73 -6.07
C VAL A 136 -6.54 10.58 -7.60
N ASN A 137 -6.24 9.36 -8.06
CA ASN A 137 -5.94 8.97 -9.44
C ASN A 137 -4.61 9.48 -10.01
N GLN A 138 -3.78 10.14 -9.21
CA GLN A 138 -2.43 10.52 -9.63
C GLN A 138 -1.54 9.29 -9.78
N SER A 139 -0.73 9.26 -10.83
CA SER A 139 0.29 8.22 -11.03
C SER A 139 1.58 8.58 -10.31
N ILE A 140 2.16 7.62 -9.58
CA ILE A 140 3.34 7.81 -8.73
C ILE A 140 4.32 6.66 -8.97
N ASP A 141 5.61 6.98 -8.98
CA ASP A 141 6.67 5.98 -9.04
C ASP A 141 6.90 5.34 -7.67
N VAL A 142 6.71 4.03 -7.62
CA VAL A 142 6.98 3.21 -6.44
C VAL A 142 8.28 2.43 -6.64
N HIS A 143 9.19 2.59 -5.70
CA HIS A 143 10.49 1.94 -5.68
C HIS A 143 10.51 0.75 -4.73
N PHE A 144 11.04 -0.38 -5.18
CA PHE A 144 11.21 -1.60 -4.39
C PHE A 144 12.71 -1.86 -4.20
N PRO A 145 13.28 -1.66 -3.00
CA PRO A 145 14.72 -1.72 -2.78
C PRO A 145 15.31 -3.13 -2.91
N TYR A 146 14.45 -4.15 -2.90
CA TYR A 146 14.84 -5.55 -3.06
C TYR A 146 14.93 -6.01 -4.52
N LEU A 147 14.51 -5.16 -5.47
CA LEU A 147 14.68 -5.44 -6.89
C LEU A 147 16.05 -4.89 -7.35
N ASP A 148 16.86 -5.75 -7.96
CA ASP A 148 18.22 -5.40 -8.43
C ASP A 148 18.21 -4.33 -9.54
N GLN A 149 17.05 -4.10 -10.15
CA GLN A 149 16.81 -2.99 -11.08
C GLN A 149 15.93 -1.95 -10.41
N PRO A 150 16.15 -0.64 -10.64
CA PRO A 150 15.22 0.40 -10.25
C PRO A 150 14.00 0.35 -11.18
N THR A 151 13.28 -0.76 -11.18
CA THR A 151 11.98 -0.87 -11.84
C THR A 151 11.04 0.01 -11.02
N GLN A 152 10.93 1.26 -11.45
CA GLN A 152 9.91 2.17 -10.96
C GLN A 152 8.58 1.56 -11.41
N VAL A 153 7.85 1.01 -10.47
CA VAL A 153 6.52 0.50 -10.73
C VAL A 153 5.58 1.69 -10.65
N LYS A 154 4.83 1.93 -11.72
CA LYS A 154 3.80 2.97 -11.72
C LYS A 154 2.64 2.50 -10.86
N GLY A 155 2.45 3.15 -9.72
CA GLY A 155 1.26 3.05 -8.90
C GLY A 155 0.29 4.20 -9.18
N SER A 156 -0.94 4.07 -8.68
CA SER A 156 -1.95 5.14 -8.68
C SER A 156 -2.51 5.37 -7.29
N VAL A 157 -2.66 6.63 -6.88
CA VAL A 157 -3.31 6.96 -5.59
C VAL A 157 -4.80 6.63 -5.67
N THR A 158 -5.26 5.63 -4.94
CA THR A 158 -6.67 5.22 -4.94
C THR A 158 -7.49 5.92 -3.87
N SER A 159 -6.88 6.24 -2.72
CA SER A 159 -7.58 6.92 -1.64
C SER A 159 -6.64 7.71 -0.77
N ILE A 160 -7.14 8.83 -0.26
CA ILE A 160 -6.52 9.64 0.78
C ILE A 160 -7.53 9.76 1.91
N SER A 161 -7.21 9.23 3.09
CA SER A 161 -8.09 9.26 4.26
C SER A 161 -7.36 9.77 5.49
N THR A 162 -8.10 10.22 6.50
CA THR A 162 -7.48 10.62 7.78
C THR A 162 -6.92 9.39 8.49
N ALA A 163 -5.80 9.55 9.21
CA ALA A 163 -5.22 8.47 10.00
C ALA A 163 -5.49 8.71 11.52
N PRO A 164 -6.71 8.41 12.02
CA PRO A 164 -7.13 8.73 13.39
C PRO A 164 -6.29 8.03 14.47
N GLN A 165 -5.61 6.93 14.16
CA GLN A 165 -4.68 6.24 15.07
C GLN A 165 -3.51 7.14 15.52
N PHE A 166 -3.19 8.20 14.77
CA PHE A 166 -2.19 9.21 15.13
C PHE A 166 -2.76 10.38 15.94
N ALA A 167 -4.08 10.43 16.19
CA ALA A 167 -4.69 11.46 17.03
C ALA A 167 -4.13 11.45 18.47
N ASN A 168 -3.68 10.28 18.97
CA ASN A 168 -3.10 10.14 20.31
C ASN A 168 -1.68 10.72 20.41
N LEU A 169 -0.95 10.85 19.29
CA LEU A 169 0.36 11.52 19.28
C LEU A 169 0.24 13.03 19.54
N ARG A 170 -0.94 13.61 19.35
CA ARG A 170 -1.22 15.03 19.67
C ARG A 170 -1.16 15.31 21.18
N MET A 171 -1.49 14.32 22.02
CA MET A 171 -1.66 14.51 23.46
C MET A 171 -0.38 14.25 24.27
N SER A 172 0.57 13.47 23.74
CA SER A 172 1.83 13.14 24.42
C SER A 172 2.98 14.11 24.13
N ARG A 173 2.73 15.18 23.36
CA ARG A 173 3.77 16.13 22.93
C ARG A 173 3.84 17.34 23.85
N GLU A 174 5.08 17.78 24.11
CA GLU A 174 5.35 19.04 24.79
C GLU A 174 4.87 20.22 23.95
N LYS A 175 4.46 21.31 24.63
CA LYS A 175 3.99 22.55 23.99
C LYS A 175 5.04 23.09 23.02
N GLY A 176 4.71 23.15 21.73
CA GLY A 176 5.52 23.82 20.71
C GLY A 176 5.86 23.00 19.45
N GLN A 177 5.54 21.70 19.43
CA GLN A 177 5.65 20.90 18.20
C GLN A 177 4.41 21.10 17.31
N ALA A 178 4.61 21.18 15.99
CA ALA A 178 3.53 21.29 15.01
C ALA A 178 2.57 20.09 15.11
N ASP A 179 1.27 20.34 14.86
CA ASP A 179 0.25 19.30 14.76
C ASP A 179 0.60 18.39 13.58
N LEU A 180 0.89 17.12 13.84
CA LEU A 180 1.17 16.11 12.80
C LEU A 180 -0.10 15.35 12.50
N SER A 181 -1.08 16.04 11.94
CA SER A 181 -2.16 15.41 11.17
C SER A 181 -1.52 14.53 10.11
N MET A 182 -1.73 13.22 10.24
CA MET A 182 -1.32 12.22 9.28
C MET A 182 -2.51 11.80 8.44
N PHE A 183 -2.27 11.58 7.17
CA PHE A 183 -3.18 11.01 6.21
C PHE A 183 -2.67 9.64 5.78
N LEU A 184 -3.59 8.70 5.62
CA LEU A 184 -3.34 7.41 5.03
C LEU A 184 -3.57 7.53 3.52
N VAL A 185 -2.51 7.39 2.75
CA VAL A 185 -2.55 7.39 1.28
C VAL A 185 -2.38 5.97 0.81
N ARG A 186 -3.41 5.45 0.13
CA ARG A 186 -3.35 4.14 -0.52
C ARG A 186 -2.93 4.30 -1.97
N ILE A 187 -1.89 3.58 -2.34
CA ILE A 187 -1.38 3.52 -3.71
C ILE A 187 -1.57 2.10 -4.22
N SER A 188 -2.33 1.92 -5.29
CA SER A 188 -2.51 0.63 -5.95
C SER A 188 -1.54 0.46 -7.12
N MET A 189 -1.17 -0.78 -7.42
CA MET A 189 -0.40 -1.15 -8.59
C MET A 189 -0.80 -2.53 -9.07
N ASP A 190 -0.68 -2.77 -10.37
CA ASP A 190 -0.91 -4.09 -10.92
C ASP A 190 0.17 -5.06 -10.43
N SER A 191 -0.23 -6.28 -10.10
CA SER A 191 0.73 -7.33 -9.81
C SER A 191 1.58 -7.66 -11.04
N ASN A 192 2.79 -8.13 -10.79
CA ASN A 192 3.68 -8.67 -11.80
C ASN A 192 4.51 -9.80 -11.18
N THR A 193 5.29 -10.51 -12.00
CA THR A 193 6.09 -11.66 -11.54
C THR A 193 7.24 -11.31 -10.59
N GLU A 194 7.63 -10.04 -10.53
CA GLU A 194 8.73 -9.55 -9.69
C GLU A 194 8.23 -9.04 -8.33
N LEU A 195 6.95 -8.64 -8.24
CA LEU A 195 6.34 -8.11 -7.04
C LEU A 195 5.69 -9.20 -6.21
N LEU A 196 6.03 -9.26 -4.93
CA LEU A 196 5.39 -10.15 -3.97
C LEU A 196 4.82 -9.33 -2.81
N PRO A 197 3.60 -9.63 -2.33
CA PRO A 197 3.10 -9.09 -1.08
C PRO A 197 4.09 -9.35 0.07
N GLY A 198 4.30 -8.35 0.92
CA GLY A 198 5.29 -8.32 1.98
C GLY A 198 6.57 -7.53 1.64
N MET A 199 6.79 -7.18 0.37
CA MET A 199 7.90 -6.31 -0.02
C MET A 199 7.74 -4.89 0.53
N THR A 200 8.86 -4.23 0.82
CA THR A 200 8.88 -2.80 1.16
C THR A 200 8.69 -1.97 -0.12
N ALA A 201 7.68 -1.11 -0.11
CA ALA A 201 7.44 -0.12 -1.16
C ALA A 201 7.91 1.25 -0.65
N GLU A 202 8.70 1.96 -1.45
CA GLU A 202 9.15 3.33 -1.16
C GLU A 202 8.57 4.30 -2.18
N VAL A 203 8.11 5.44 -1.70
CA VAL A 203 7.72 6.59 -2.53
C VAL A 203 8.51 7.79 -2.08
N LYS A 204 9.11 8.48 -3.05
CA LYS A 204 9.80 9.75 -2.83
C LYS A 204 8.86 10.89 -3.18
N LEU A 205 8.42 11.62 -2.17
CA LEU A 205 7.48 12.73 -2.41
C LEU A 205 8.15 13.90 -3.16
N ASP A 206 9.45 14.07 -2.99
CA ASP A 206 10.25 15.12 -3.62
C ASP A 206 10.46 14.96 -5.13
N GLU A 207 10.16 13.78 -5.69
CA GLU A 207 10.26 13.49 -7.12
C GLU A 207 8.90 13.56 -7.83
N ILE A 208 7.80 13.79 -7.10
CA ILE A 208 6.46 13.92 -7.66
C ILE A 208 6.37 15.28 -8.39
N THR A 209 6.47 15.23 -9.71
CA THR A 209 6.34 16.40 -10.58
C THR A 209 4.87 16.62 -10.94
N ASP A 210 4.43 17.88 -10.95
CA ASP A 210 3.12 18.35 -11.45
C ASP A 210 2.87 17.97 -12.93
#